data_AF-A0AAE0JXN9-F1
#
_entry.id   AF-A0AAE0JXN9-F1
#
_cell.length_a   1.000
_cell.length_b   1.000
_cell.length_c   1.000
_cell.angle_alpha   90.00
_cell.angle_beta   90.00
_cell.angle_gamma   90.00
#
_symmetry.space_group_name_H-M   'P 1'
#
loop_
_entity.id
_entity.type
_entity.pdbx_description
1 polymer ?
#
loop_
_entity_poly.entity_id
_entity_poly.type
_entity_poly.pdbx_seq_one_letter_code
_entity_poly.pdbx_strand_id
1 'polypeptide(L)'
;MDTLTTFSRSFDSDVHIASLAFIVTGLLYRFAHEQLEARLPKWTHFPQTLRDRMAVEMACIPVRLGLIVFTLPSVLAAFSPAAANWSAVDTRNALVACALMTGAYLFDLIIYREDVLSVLHHMMGPALLVWTRTCFSSFTAADALVSRSLMMFVFFGAATGGIAATSGVFLLRVGKKYLARRRLYGCFALCVACLTVTTVLSCYVNVLYFLHTWDEAFAYFGWFAPLPVLWESFECYLQWRWLLRFYELEAKLRQPRRQHDRPKSSGGGAGDGTVPRSASPDSSDDQVMAVPAADGADDADVLMPSVFPRWTVPVLKMLVWQWVALMSGLWYKLVQDSYLAWKGGAAVAAGKMVADKIVFNVTA
;
A
#
# COMPACT_ATOMS: atom_id res chain seq x y z
N MET A 1 36.63 12.98 -15.62
CA MET A 1 35.89 11.74 -15.94
C MET A 1 34.49 11.98 -15.44
N ASP A 2 33.59 12.31 -16.37
CA ASP A 2 32.59 13.36 -16.15
C ASP A 2 31.35 12.87 -15.41
N THR A 3 30.95 13.64 -14.40
CA THR A 3 29.76 13.45 -13.57
C THR A 3 28.49 13.23 -14.41
N LEU A 4 28.41 13.90 -15.57
CA LEU A 4 27.35 13.74 -16.58
C LEU A 4 27.29 12.33 -17.19
N THR A 5 28.44 11.73 -17.51
CA THR A 5 28.48 10.37 -18.09
C THR A 5 28.10 9.28 -17.09
N THR A 6 28.40 9.48 -15.80
CA THR A 6 28.00 8.56 -14.73
C THR A 6 26.53 8.72 -14.36
N PHE A 7 26.00 9.94 -14.39
CA PHE A 7 24.58 10.24 -14.15
C PHE A 7 23.69 9.67 -15.26
N SER A 8 24.01 9.93 -16.54
CA SER A 8 23.29 9.39 -17.69
C SER A 8 23.26 7.85 -17.69
N ARG A 9 24.39 7.17 -17.46
CA ARG A 9 24.43 5.70 -17.37
C ARG A 9 23.60 5.13 -16.22
N SER A 10 23.50 5.87 -15.11
CA SER A 10 22.74 5.43 -13.92
C SER A 10 21.23 5.63 -14.12
N PHE A 11 20.83 6.72 -14.75
CA PHE A 11 19.44 6.97 -15.14
C PHE A 11 18.95 5.93 -16.16
N ASP A 12 19.78 5.64 -17.17
CA ASP A 12 19.50 4.60 -18.14
C ASP A 12 19.25 3.26 -17.43
N SER A 13 20.09 2.90 -16.45
CA SER A 13 19.89 1.66 -15.67
C SER A 13 18.53 1.58 -14.98
N ASP A 14 18.02 2.67 -14.41
CA ASP A 14 16.71 2.66 -13.74
C ASP A 14 15.56 2.53 -14.73
N VAL A 15 15.63 3.25 -15.86
CA VAL A 15 14.65 3.13 -16.94
C VAL A 15 14.64 1.71 -17.49
N HIS A 16 15.81 1.08 -17.63
CA HIS A 16 15.91 -0.32 -18.04
C HIS A 16 15.29 -1.26 -17.02
N ILE A 17 15.55 -1.08 -15.71
CA ILE A 17 14.95 -1.91 -14.65
C ILE A 17 13.43 -1.71 -14.61
N ALA A 18 12.94 -0.48 -14.68
CA ALA A 18 11.51 -0.18 -14.70
C ALA A 18 10.83 -0.75 -15.95
N SER A 19 11.46 -0.60 -17.12
CA SER A 19 10.94 -1.18 -18.37
C SER A 19 10.91 -2.70 -18.32
N LEU A 20 11.96 -3.33 -17.79
CA LEU A 20 12.00 -4.77 -17.60
C LEU A 20 10.93 -5.23 -16.62
N ALA A 21 10.76 -4.54 -15.49
CA ALA A 21 9.73 -4.85 -14.52
C ALA A 21 8.32 -4.69 -15.13
N PHE A 22 8.09 -3.67 -15.94
CA PHE A 22 6.84 -3.48 -16.69
C PHE A 22 6.58 -4.66 -17.65
N ILE A 23 7.56 -5.03 -18.48
CA ILE A 23 7.44 -6.12 -19.45
C ILE A 23 7.22 -7.46 -18.74
N VAL A 24 8.04 -7.76 -17.73
CA VAL A 24 7.94 -9.01 -16.96
C VAL A 24 6.60 -9.09 -16.23
N THR A 25 6.12 -8.00 -15.63
CA THR A 25 4.79 -7.95 -15.01
C THR A 25 3.70 -8.22 -16.05
N GLY A 26 3.82 -7.67 -17.26
CA GLY A 26 2.88 -7.95 -18.35
C GLY A 26 2.88 -9.40 -18.86
N LEU A 27 4.06 -10.04 -18.93
CA LEU A 27 4.17 -11.46 -19.26
C LEU A 27 3.57 -12.33 -18.15
N LEU A 28 3.88 -12.03 -16.89
CA LEU A 28 3.34 -12.73 -15.73
C LEU A 28 1.83 -12.53 -15.60
N TYR A 29 1.30 -11.38 -15.99
CA TYR A 29 -0.13 -11.11 -16.05
C TYR A 29 -0.84 -12.05 -17.02
N ARG A 30 -0.31 -12.21 -18.23
CA ARG A 30 -0.86 -13.16 -19.22
C ARG A 30 -0.78 -14.60 -18.70
N PHE A 31 0.39 -14.97 -18.18
CA PHE A 31 0.59 -16.29 -17.58
C PHE A 31 -0.37 -16.54 -16.41
N ALA A 32 -0.58 -15.55 -15.53
CA ALA A 32 -1.51 -15.65 -14.41
C ALA A 32 -2.96 -15.86 -14.89
N HIS A 33 -3.39 -15.16 -15.94
CA HIS A 33 -4.68 -15.39 -16.57
C HIS A 33 -4.83 -16.83 -17.07
N GLU A 34 -3.86 -17.31 -17.84
CA GLU A 34 -3.87 -18.69 -18.38
C GLU A 34 -3.90 -19.72 -17.25
N GLN A 35 -3.11 -19.53 -16.19
CA GLN A 35 -3.08 -20.43 -15.05
C GLN A 35 -4.39 -20.39 -14.26
N LEU A 36 -4.97 -19.21 -14.03
CA LEU A 36 -6.25 -19.09 -13.33
C LEU A 36 -7.39 -19.73 -14.14
N GLU A 37 -7.42 -19.52 -15.45
CA GLU A 37 -8.40 -20.13 -16.35
C GLU A 37 -8.27 -21.66 -16.40
N ALA A 38 -7.04 -22.17 -16.47
CA ALA A 38 -6.78 -23.60 -16.50
C ALA A 38 -7.05 -24.30 -15.16
N ARG A 39 -6.86 -23.61 -14.03
CA ARG A 39 -6.90 -24.21 -12.69
C ARG A 39 -8.20 -23.97 -11.93
N LEU A 40 -8.95 -22.91 -12.24
CA LEU A 40 -10.18 -22.56 -11.53
C LEU A 40 -11.42 -22.84 -12.39
N PRO A 41 -12.23 -23.85 -12.02
CA PRO A 41 -13.49 -24.10 -12.70
C PRO A 41 -14.38 -22.86 -12.68
N LYS A 42 -15.01 -22.50 -13.80
CA LYS A 42 -15.90 -21.33 -13.91
C LYS A 42 -15.19 -19.98 -13.68
N TRP A 43 -13.87 -19.89 -13.90
CA TRP A 43 -13.14 -18.63 -13.88
C TRP A 43 -13.82 -17.57 -14.76
N THR A 44 -14.28 -17.96 -15.94
CA THR A 44 -14.99 -17.12 -16.92
C THR A 44 -16.30 -16.53 -16.42
N HIS A 45 -16.87 -17.01 -15.31
CA HIS A 45 -18.08 -16.45 -14.70
C HIS A 45 -17.80 -15.23 -13.81
N PHE A 46 -16.54 -14.93 -13.51
CA PHE A 46 -16.20 -13.69 -12.81
C PHE A 46 -16.16 -12.51 -13.79
N PRO A 47 -16.56 -11.29 -13.36
CA PRO A 47 -16.45 -10.10 -14.18
C PRO A 47 -15.02 -9.91 -14.70
N GLN A 48 -14.88 -9.44 -15.94
CA GLN A 48 -13.57 -9.20 -16.56
C GLN A 48 -12.67 -8.33 -15.68
N THR A 49 -13.22 -7.26 -15.10
CA THR A 49 -12.51 -6.35 -14.20
C THR A 49 -11.90 -7.07 -12.99
N LEU A 50 -12.63 -8.01 -12.38
CA LEU A 50 -12.11 -8.82 -11.28
C LEU A 50 -11.04 -9.81 -11.75
N ARG A 51 -11.24 -10.43 -12.91
CA ARG A 51 -10.26 -11.37 -13.47
C ARG A 51 -8.92 -10.68 -13.74
N ASP A 52 -8.99 -9.52 -14.41
CA ASP A 52 -7.81 -8.69 -14.70
C ASP A 52 -7.14 -8.24 -13.42
N ARG A 53 -7.92 -7.78 -12.44
CA ARG A 53 -7.39 -7.38 -11.13
C ARG A 53 -6.60 -8.51 -10.47
N MET A 54 -7.17 -9.72 -10.39
CA MET A 54 -6.49 -10.85 -9.72
C MET A 54 -5.26 -11.32 -10.48
N ALA A 55 -5.29 -11.31 -11.82
CA ALA A 55 -4.13 -11.66 -12.63
C ALA A 55 -2.98 -10.67 -12.43
N VAL A 56 -3.25 -9.36 -12.39
CA VAL A 56 -2.22 -8.33 -12.12
C VAL A 56 -1.65 -8.50 -10.72
N GLU A 57 -2.51 -8.68 -9.74
CA GLU A 57 -2.13 -8.86 -8.35
C GLU A 57 -1.20 -10.07 -8.15
N MET A 58 -1.45 -11.18 -8.86
CA MET A 58 -0.54 -12.34 -8.88
C MET A 58 0.76 -12.02 -9.62
N ALA A 59 0.69 -11.31 -10.75
CA ALA A 59 1.85 -10.89 -11.53
C ALA A 59 2.80 -9.97 -10.75
N CYS A 60 2.28 -9.19 -9.80
CA CYS A 60 3.07 -8.33 -8.93
C CYS A 60 3.78 -9.06 -7.78
N ILE A 61 3.48 -10.35 -7.51
CA ILE A 61 4.11 -11.09 -6.39
C ILE A 61 5.64 -11.12 -6.51
N PRO A 62 6.26 -11.48 -7.64
CA PRO A 62 7.72 -11.47 -7.77
C PRO A 62 8.33 -10.09 -7.57
N VAL A 63 7.65 -9.02 -8.00
CA VAL A 63 8.08 -7.65 -7.76
C VAL A 63 8.11 -7.37 -6.26
N ARG A 64 7.05 -7.72 -5.52
CA ARG A 64 7.01 -7.54 -4.05
C ARG A 64 8.09 -8.33 -3.33
N LEU A 65 8.42 -9.54 -3.79
CA LEU A 65 9.56 -10.29 -3.26
C LEU A 65 10.88 -9.56 -3.53
N GLY A 66 11.06 -9.01 -4.73
CA GLY A 66 12.18 -8.13 -5.05
C GLY A 66 12.25 -6.93 -4.11
N LEU A 67 11.13 -6.25 -3.88
CA LEU A 67 11.06 -5.12 -2.94
C LEU A 67 11.51 -5.53 -1.54
N ILE A 68 11.06 -6.67 -1.02
CA ILE A 68 11.52 -7.20 0.28
C ILE A 68 13.04 -7.35 0.29
N VAL A 69 13.61 -8.00 -0.73
CA VAL A 69 15.06 -8.26 -0.81
C VAL A 69 15.86 -6.96 -0.83
N PHE A 70 15.46 -5.99 -1.63
CA PHE A 70 16.22 -4.75 -1.80
C PHE A 70 15.99 -3.74 -0.65
N THR A 71 14.84 -3.74 0.01
CA THR A 71 14.55 -2.76 1.07
C THR A 71 14.90 -3.25 2.47
N LEU A 72 14.90 -4.57 2.72
CA LEU A 72 15.19 -5.15 4.04
C LEU A 72 16.51 -4.65 4.66
N PRO A 73 17.64 -4.57 3.93
CA PRO A 73 18.88 -4.06 4.51
C PRO A 73 18.74 -2.65 5.10
N SER A 74 18.06 -1.74 4.39
CA SER A 74 17.83 -0.37 4.84
C SER A 74 16.92 -0.31 6.07
N VAL A 75 15.92 -1.19 6.14
CA VAL A 75 15.03 -1.32 7.31
C VAL A 75 15.81 -1.82 8.53
N LEU A 76 16.60 -2.87 8.37
CA LEU A 76 17.43 -3.40 9.47
C LEU A 76 18.47 -2.39 9.93
N ALA A 77 19.08 -1.66 8.98
CA ALA A 77 20.06 -0.63 9.28
C ALA A 77 19.44 0.45 10.15
N ALA A 78 18.20 0.89 9.93
CA ALA A 78 17.61 1.95 10.73
C ALA A 78 17.45 1.65 12.25
N PHE A 79 17.59 0.39 12.66
CA PHE A 79 17.57 -0.02 14.07
C PHE A 79 18.95 -0.38 14.62
N SER A 80 20.03 -0.14 13.87
CA SER A 80 21.39 -0.47 14.25
C SER A 80 22.16 0.75 14.75
N PRO A 81 22.97 0.66 15.83
CA PRO A 81 23.90 1.73 16.22
C PRO A 81 24.94 2.04 15.15
N ALA A 82 25.23 1.11 14.23
CA ALA A 82 26.14 1.29 13.11
C ALA A 82 25.51 2.04 11.91
N ALA A 83 24.23 2.41 11.99
CA ALA A 83 23.43 3.03 10.93
C ALA A 83 23.86 4.46 10.53
N ALA A 84 24.86 5.01 11.20
CA ALA A 84 25.34 6.37 10.92
C ALA A 84 25.77 6.54 9.45
N ASN A 85 26.22 5.46 8.77
CA ASN A 85 26.75 5.56 7.42
C ASN A 85 25.81 4.89 6.41
N TRP A 86 25.16 5.70 5.58
CA TRP A 86 24.48 5.22 4.38
C TRP A 86 25.51 4.92 3.28
N SER A 87 25.42 3.74 2.68
CA SER A 87 26.41 3.27 1.71
C SER A 87 25.91 3.37 0.26
N ALA A 88 26.85 3.29 -0.69
CA ALA A 88 26.50 3.19 -2.11
C ALA A 88 25.66 1.94 -2.44
N VAL A 89 25.77 0.88 -1.63
CA VAL A 89 24.94 -0.34 -1.77
C VAL A 89 23.50 -0.04 -1.36
N ASP A 90 23.28 0.69 -0.27
CA ASP A 90 21.94 1.11 0.18
C ASP A 90 21.26 1.97 -0.89
N THR A 91 22.01 2.90 -1.50
CA THR A 91 21.57 3.71 -2.63
C THR A 91 21.11 2.85 -3.80
N ARG A 92 21.99 1.93 -4.24
CA ARG A 92 21.68 1.04 -5.36
C ARG A 92 20.43 0.22 -5.07
N ASN A 93 20.32 -0.34 -3.88
CA ASN A 93 19.18 -1.17 -3.50
C ASN A 93 17.88 -0.37 -3.47
N ALA A 94 17.90 0.86 -2.91
CA ALA A 94 16.75 1.75 -2.92
C ALA A 94 16.28 2.09 -4.34
N LEU A 95 17.22 2.40 -5.24
CA LEU A 95 16.92 2.66 -6.66
C LEU A 95 16.31 1.47 -7.36
N VAL A 96 16.90 0.28 -7.18
CA VAL A 96 16.38 -0.94 -7.78
C VAL A 96 14.97 -1.21 -7.25
N ALA A 97 14.73 -1.05 -5.94
CA ALA A 97 13.39 -1.21 -5.37
C ALA A 97 12.38 -0.21 -5.98
N CYS A 98 12.72 1.07 -6.03
CA CYS A 98 11.86 2.10 -6.62
C CYS A 98 11.61 1.86 -8.11
N ALA A 99 12.61 1.44 -8.88
CA ALA A 99 12.49 1.15 -10.30
C ALA A 99 11.62 -0.09 -10.57
N LEU A 100 11.82 -1.16 -9.79
CA LEU A 100 10.96 -2.36 -9.84
C LEU A 100 9.50 -2.01 -9.56
N MET A 101 9.26 -1.25 -8.49
CA MET A 101 7.93 -0.79 -8.11
C MET A 101 7.32 0.11 -9.20
N THR A 102 8.10 1.04 -9.75
CA THR A 102 7.68 1.92 -10.84
C THR A 102 7.17 1.13 -12.04
N GLY A 103 7.98 0.20 -12.56
CA GLY A 103 7.61 -0.59 -13.73
C GLY A 103 6.34 -1.40 -13.51
N ALA A 104 6.23 -2.07 -12.36
CA ALA A 104 5.06 -2.88 -12.02
C ALA A 104 3.80 -2.03 -11.83
N TYR A 105 3.92 -0.90 -11.13
CA TYR A 105 2.78 -0.01 -10.87
C TYR A 105 2.30 0.68 -12.14
N LEU A 106 3.21 1.09 -13.04
CA LEU A 106 2.84 1.60 -14.35
C LEU A 106 2.05 0.59 -15.17
N PHE A 107 2.45 -0.69 -15.14
CA PHE A 107 1.66 -1.74 -15.80
C PHE A 107 0.28 -1.88 -15.17
N ASP A 108 0.22 -1.91 -13.84
CA ASP A 108 -1.02 -2.03 -13.07
C ASP A 108 -1.98 -0.85 -13.30
N LEU A 109 -1.46 0.35 -13.55
CA LEU A 109 -2.24 1.54 -13.87
C LEU A 109 -2.88 1.53 -15.27
N ILE A 110 -2.31 0.76 -16.20
CA ILE A 110 -2.93 0.53 -17.53
C ILE A 110 -4.13 -0.39 -17.40
N ILE A 111 -4.14 -1.28 -16.40
CA ILE A 111 -5.27 -2.13 -16.08
C ILE A 111 -6.27 -1.29 -15.28
N TYR A 112 -7.53 -1.27 -15.72
CA TYR A 112 -8.55 -0.37 -15.21
C TYR A 112 -8.64 -0.36 -13.67
N ARG A 113 -8.57 0.85 -13.09
CA ARG A 113 -8.77 1.13 -11.66
C ARG A 113 -9.93 2.09 -11.47
N GLU A 114 -10.91 1.66 -10.68
CA GLU A 114 -12.12 2.44 -10.39
C GLU A 114 -11.90 3.54 -9.33
N ASP A 115 -10.88 3.39 -8.48
CA ASP A 115 -10.69 4.22 -7.28
C ASP A 115 -9.51 5.20 -7.41
N VAL A 116 -9.80 6.49 -7.27
CA VAL A 116 -8.82 7.60 -7.30
C VAL A 116 -7.73 7.42 -6.26
N LEU A 117 -8.07 6.96 -5.04
CA LEU A 117 -7.07 6.74 -3.99
C LEU A 117 -6.11 5.62 -4.39
N SER A 118 -6.64 4.61 -5.07
CA SER A 118 -5.86 3.52 -5.64
C SER A 118 -4.91 3.98 -6.75
N VAL A 119 -5.38 4.89 -7.63
CA VAL A 119 -4.52 5.50 -8.66
C VAL A 119 -3.40 6.31 -8.02
N LEU A 120 -3.72 7.16 -7.04
CA LEU A 120 -2.72 7.95 -6.31
C LEU A 120 -1.68 7.07 -5.61
N HIS A 121 -2.10 5.99 -4.95
CA HIS A 121 -1.19 5.03 -4.33
C HIS A 121 -0.25 4.37 -5.36
N HIS A 122 -0.69 4.11 -6.60
CA HIS A 122 0.18 3.49 -7.60
C HIS A 122 1.06 4.52 -8.36
N MET A 123 0.70 5.80 -8.36
CA MET A 123 1.59 6.90 -8.79
C MET A 123 2.83 7.04 -7.89
N MET A 124 2.80 6.43 -6.71
CA MET A 124 3.92 6.38 -5.78
C MET A 124 5.19 5.77 -6.37
N GLY A 125 5.06 4.72 -7.19
CA GLY A 125 6.22 4.06 -7.80
C GLY A 125 7.11 5.07 -8.52
N PRO A 126 6.59 5.69 -9.59
CA PRO A 126 7.28 6.76 -10.31
C PRO A 126 7.72 7.92 -9.40
N ALA A 127 6.85 8.39 -8.51
CA ALA A 127 7.14 9.53 -7.64
C ALA A 127 8.33 9.26 -6.71
N LEU A 128 8.38 8.06 -6.09
CA LEU A 128 9.48 7.65 -5.24
C LEU A 128 10.77 7.44 -6.02
N LEU A 129 10.71 6.89 -7.24
CA LEU A 129 11.92 6.77 -8.08
C LEU A 129 12.52 8.14 -8.39
N VAL A 130 11.68 9.09 -8.82
CA VAL A 130 12.11 10.46 -9.11
C VAL A 130 12.66 11.14 -7.86
N TRP A 131 11.93 11.07 -6.74
CA TRP A 131 12.37 11.66 -5.46
C TRP A 131 13.72 11.09 -5.00
N THR A 132 13.84 9.77 -5.02
CA THR A 132 15.04 9.10 -4.54
C THR A 132 16.23 9.49 -5.42
N ARG A 133 16.03 9.60 -6.74
CA ARG A 133 17.05 10.12 -7.66
C ARG A 133 17.43 11.58 -7.45
N THR A 134 16.46 12.46 -7.23
CA THR A 134 16.76 13.89 -7.01
C THR A 134 17.54 14.12 -5.71
N CYS A 135 17.31 13.31 -4.69
CA CYS A 135 18.06 13.34 -3.43
C CYS A 135 19.52 12.83 -3.59
N PHE A 136 19.79 11.96 -4.56
CA PHE A 136 21.09 11.30 -4.71
C PHE A 136 22.20 12.13 -5.35
N SER A 137 21.90 13.25 -6.00
CA SER A 137 22.95 14.06 -6.63
C SER A 137 23.87 14.78 -5.62
N SER A 138 23.51 14.81 -4.32
CA SER A 138 24.30 15.44 -3.25
C SER A 138 24.59 14.57 -2.03
N PHE A 139 24.01 13.36 -1.97
CA PHE A 139 24.04 12.36 -0.89
C PHE A 139 24.57 12.82 0.47
N THR A 140 23.75 13.61 1.15
CA THR A 140 24.02 14.06 2.53
C THR A 140 23.47 13.07 3.55
N ALA A 141 23.84 13.25 4.83
CA ALA A 141 23.25 12.46 5.91
C ALA A 141 21.71 12.61 5.96
N ALA A 142 21.16 13.78 5.66
CA ALA A 142 19.72 14.02 5.65
C ALA A 142 18.98 13.27 4.53
N ASP A 143 19.58 13.15 3.34
CA ASP A 143 19.02 12.37 2.21
C ASP A 143 18.87 10.88 2.60
N ALA A 144 19.87 10.36 3.31
CA ALA A 144 19.85 9.00 3.83
C ALA A 144 18.73 8.77 4.84
N LEU A 145 18.46 9.74 5.71
CA LEU A 145 17.39 9.59 6.72
C LEU A 145 16.03 9.44 6.04
N VAL A 146 15.69 10.36 5.14
CA VAL A 146 14.41 10.31 4.41
C VAL A 146 14.31 9.04 3.57
N SER A 147 15.40 8.65 2.90
CA SER A 147 15.43 7.42 2.11
C SER A 147 15.21 6.16 2.95
N ARG A 148 15.74 6.06 4.18
CA ARG A 148 15.43 4.93 5.08
C ARG A 148 13.94 4.84 5.39
N SER A 149 13.30 5.96 5.71
CA SER A 149 11.86 5.95 6.01
C SER A 149 11.03 5.53 4.80
N LEU A 150 11.37 6.02 3.61
CA LEU A 150 10.70 5.61 2.37
C LEU A 150 10.88 4.10 2.11
N MET A 151 12.08 3.56 2.36
CA MET A 151 12.32 2.12 2.19
C MET A 151 11.58 1.27 3.21
N MET A 152 11.42 1.72 4.45
CA MET A 152 10.55 1.06 5.43
C MET A 152 9.09 1.04 4.98
N PHE A 153 8.59 2.16 4.44
CA PHE A 153 7.27 2.21 3.86
C PHE A 153 7.12 1.20 2.70
N VAL A 154 8.08 1.15 1.77
CA VAL A 154 8.05 0.19 0.66
C VAL A 154 8.07 -1.26 1.18
N PHE A 155 8.87 -1.55 2.20
CA PHE A 155 8.98 -2.87 2.81
C PHE A 155 7.67 -3.32 3.50
N PHE A 156 7.15 -2.50 4.42
CA PHE A 156 6.00 -2.85 5.23
C PHE A 156 4.67 -2.66 4.49
N GLY A 157 4.52 -1.55 3.77
CA GLY A 157 3.30 -1.21 3.05
C GLY A 157 3.20 -1.94 1.71
N ALA A 158 4.02 -1.52 0.75
CA ALA A 158 3.89 -1.96 -0.65
C ALA A 158 4.24 -3.45 -0.85
N ALA A 159 5.22 -3.96 -0.12
CA ALA A 159 5.70 -5.32 -0.30
C ALA A 159 4.98 -6.34 0.61
N THR A 160 5.28 -6.36 1.90
CA THR A 160 4.73 -7.37 2.83
C THR A 160 3.23 -7.18 3.07
N GLY A 161 2.79 -5.95 3.39
CA GLY A 161 1.39 -5.58 3.53
C GLY A 161 0.61 -5.81 2.23
N GLY A 162 1.19 -5.44 1.09
CA GLY A 162 0.65 -5.71 -0.24
C GLY A 162 0.37 -7.20 -0.47
N ILE A 163 1.33 -8.09 -0.19
CA ILE A 163 1.13 -9.56 -0.31
C ILE A 163 -0.05 -10.02 0.56
N ALA A 164 -0.13 -9.56 1.81
CA ALA A 164 -1.21 -9.95 2.73
C ALA A 164 -2.58 -9.44 2.26
N ALA A 165 -2.66 -8.17 1.84
CA ALA A 165 -3.88 -7.54 1.36
C ALA A 165 -4.38 -8.23 0.08
N THR A 166 -3.51 -8.43 -0.91
CA THR A 166 -3.82 -9.13 -2.15
C THR A 166 -4.31 -10.55 -1.91
N SER A 167 -3.60 -11.30 -1.06
CA SER A 167 -4.01 -12.66 -0.71
C SER A 167 -5.39 -12.68 -0.06
N GLY A 168 -5.66 -11.74 0.85
CA GLY A 168 -6.96 -11.58 1.49
C GLY A 168 -8.08 -11.23 0.51
N VAL A 169 -7.84 -10.29 -0.41
CA VAL A 169 -8.80 -9.92 -1.46
C VAL A 169 -9.08 -11.11 -2.38
N PHE A 170 -8.04 -11.84 -2.80
CA PHE A 170 -8.19 -13.04 -3.62
C PHE A 170 -9.04 -14.11 -2.92
N LEU A 171 -8.75 -14.39 -1.65
CA LEU A 171 -9.54 -15.33 -0.83
C LEU A 171 -11.02 -14.91 -0.79
N LEU A 172 -11.32 -13.63 -0.55
CA LEU A 172 -12.69 -13.15 -0.43
C LEU A 172 -13.45 -13.06 -1.75
N ARG A 173 -12.79 -12.67 -2.84
CA ARG A 173 -13.45 -12.44 -4.14
C ARG A 173 -13.52 -13.72 -4.96
N VAL A 174 -12.46 -14.55 -4.92
CA VAL A 174 -12.33 -15.78 -5.71
C VAL A 174 -12.39 -17.01 -4.83
N GLY A 175 -11.51 -17.10 -3.83
CA GLY A 175 -11.32 -18.29 -2.98
C GLY A 175 -12.60 -18.76 -2.30
N LYS A 176 -13.51 -17.85 -1.93
CA LYS A 176 -14.79 -18.17 -1.29
C LYS A 176 -15.69 -19.12 -2.09
N LYS A 177 -15.53 -19.20 -3.42
CA LYS A 177 -16.28 -20.14 -4.27
C LYS A 177 -15.70 -21.57 -4.25
N TYR A 178 -14.44 -21.72 -3.81
CA TYR A 178 -13.69 -22.97 -3.94
C TYR A 178 -13.25 -23.54 -2.58
N LEU A 179 -13.20 -22.72 -1.53
CA LEU A 179 -12.74 -23.12 -0.21
C LEU A 179 -13.92 -23.33 0.74
N ALA A 180 -13.84 -24.39 1.55
CA ALA A 180 -14.72 -24.58 2.69
C ALA A 180 -14.63 -23.38 3.64
N ARG A 181 -15.77 -22.96 4.22
CA ARG A 181 -15.88 -21.74 5.04
C ARG A 181 -14.84 -21.67 6.15
N ARG A 182 -14.59 -22.77 6.87
CA ARG A 182 -13.57 -22.84 7.93
C ARG A 182 -12.15 -22.61 7.41
N ARG A 183 -11.79 -23.20 6.26
CA ARG A 183 -10.48 -23.00 5.63
C ARG A 183 -10.33 -21.58 5.10
N LEU A 184 -11.36 -21.05 4.44
CA LEU A 184 -11.41 -19.66 3.99
C LEU A 184 -11.17 -18.71 5.16
N TYR A 185 -11.87 -18.92 6.27
CA TYR A 185 -11.71 -18.12 7.48
C TYR A 185 -10.30 -18.20 8.05
N GLY A 186 -9.75 -19.41 8.22
CA GLY A 186 -8.39 -19.59 8.73
C GLY A 186 -7.33 -18.88 7.87
N CYS A 187 -7.40 -19.05 6.55
CA CYS A 187 -6.49 -18.36 5.62
C CYS A 187 -6.68 -16.85 5.64
N PHE A 188 -7.93 -16.36 5.62
CA PHE A 188 -8.21 -14.93 5.64
C PHE A 188 -7.75 -14.29 6.95
N ALA A 189 -7.98 -14.94 8.09
CA ALA A 189 -7.54 -14.44 9.39
C ALA A 189 -6.01 -14.38 9.50
N LEU A 190 -5.27 -15.30 8.87
CA LEU A 190 -3.82 -15.21 8.75
C LEU A 190 -3.40 -13.97 7.93
N CYS A 191 -4.09 -13.66 6.83
CA CYS A 191 -3.87 -12.42 6.08
C CYS A 191 -4.14 -11.19 6.94
N VAL A 192 -5.23 -11.16 7.73
CA VAL A 192 -5.54 -10.06 8.65
C VAL A 192 -4.45 -9.91 9.72
N ALA A 193 -3.97 -11.02 10.31
CA ALA A 193 -2.91 -10.99 11.31
C ALA A 193 -1.59 -10.43 10.73
N CYS A 194 -1.20 -10.89 9.55
CA CYS A 194 -0.02 -10.37 8.86
C CYS A 194 -0.17 -8.88 8.55
N LEU A 195 -1.32 -8.48 7.98
CA LEU A 195 -1.62 -7.07 7.67
C LEU A 195 -1.63 -6.19 8.93
N THR A 196 -2.06 -6.72 10.07
CA THR A 196 -2.03 -6.02 11.36
C THR A 196 -0.59 -5.70 11.76
N VAL A 197 0.29 -6.70 11.71
CA VAL A 197 1.70 -6.53 12.07
C VAL A 197 2.37 -5.54 11.12
N THR A 198 2.19 -5.69 9.81
CA THR A 198 2.83 -4.81 8.83
C THR A 198 2.30 -3.38 8.93
N THR A 199 0.99 -3.18 9.15
CA THR A 199 0.39 -1.84 9.29
C THR A 199 0.88 -1.14 10.55
N VAL A 200 0.88 -1.83 11.70
CA VAL A 200 1.36 -1.25 12.96
C VAL A 200 2.83 -0.91 12.84
N LEU A 201 3.66 -1.81 12.30
CA LEU A 201 5.08 -1.55 12.10
C LEU A 201 5.30 -0.38 11.14
N SER A 202 4.69 -0.37 9.96
CA SER A 202 4.82 0.74 9.01
C SER A 202 4.43 2.07 9.66
N CYS A 203 3.22 2.15 10.22
CA CYS A 203 2.66 3.41 10.69
C CYS A 203 3.37 3.96 11.93
N TYR A 204 3.90 3.09 12.80
CA TYR A 204 4.60 3.55 14.01
C TYR A 204 6.08 3.73 13.79
N VAL A 205 6.76 2.75 13.18
CA VAL A 205 8.21 2.82 12.98
C VAL A 205 8.53 4.03 12.12
N ASN A 206 7.82 4.23 11.00
CA ASN A 206 8.11 5.36 10.11
C ASN A 206 7.89 6.70 10.79
N VAL A 207 6.77 6.87 11.49
CA VAL A 207 6.43 8.14 12.16
C VAL A 207 7.40 8.44 13.30
N LEU A 208 7.73 7.45 14.12
CA LEU A 208 8.71 7.60 15.19
C LEU A 208 10.10 7.91 14.62
N TYR A 209 10.48 7.23 13.54
CA TYR A 209 11.75 7.48 12.85
C TYR A 209 11.80 8.89 12.27
N PHE A 210 10.73 9.38 11.62
CA PHE A 210 10.64 10.75 11.12
C PHE A 210 10.68 11.78 12.25
N LEU A 211 9.96 11.56 13.35
CA LEU A 211 10.01 12.45 14.51
C LEU A 211 11.42 12.53 15.10
N HIS A 212 12.13 11.40 15.17
CA HIS A 212 13.51 11.33 15.65
C HIS A 212 14.48 12.06 14.74
N THR A 213 14.28 11.99 13.43
CA THR A 213 15.19 12.54 12.41
C THR A 213 14.76 13.91 11.87
N TRP A 214 13.70 14.48 12.45
CA TRP A 214 13.03 15.66 11.90
C TRP A 214 13.94 16.88 11.79
N ASP A 215 14.71 17.19 12.84
CA ASP A 215 15.49 18.44 12.86
C ASP A 215 16.56 18.44 11.76
N GLU A 216 17.20 17.29 11.55
CA GLU A 216 18.20 17.08 10.50
C GLU A 216 17.56 17.11 9.10
N ALA A 217 16.39 16.46 8.95
CA ALA A 217 15.64 16.47 7.70
C ALA A 217 15.12 17.88 7.34
N PHE A 218 14.53 18.60 8.30
CA PHE A 218 13.96 19.94 8.07
C PHE A 218 15.05 20.97 7.81
N ALA A 219 16.17 20.93 8.54
CA ALA A 219 17.31 21.82 8.28
C ALA A 219 17.82 21.71 6.84
N TYR A 220 17.75 20.50 6.26
CA TYR A 220 18.22 20.23 4.91
C TYR A 220 17.17 20.47 3.83
N PHE A 221 15.96 19.92 3.97
CA PHE A 221 14.89 20.02 2.96
C PHE A 221 14.09 21.33 3.05
N GLY A 222 14.15 22.04 4.17
CA GLY A 222 13.40 23.29 4.40
C GLY A 222 11.92 23.15 4.06
N TRP A 223 11.43 24.00 3.16
CA TRP A 223 10.04 23.99 2.69
C TRP A 223 9.59 22.74 1.92
N PHE A 224 10.52 21.86 1.51
CA PHE A 224 10.20 20.60 0.85
C PHE A 224 10.08 19.42 1.83
N ALA A 225 10.47 19.60 3.10
CA ALA A 225 10.27 18.61 4.17
C ALA A 225 8.79 18.15 4.36
N PRO A 226 7.75 18.97 4.10
CA PRO A 226 6.36 18.51 4.15
C PRO A 226 6.03 17.37 3.17
N LEU A 227 6.74 17.24 2.04
CA LEU A 227 6.36 16.29 0.99
C LEU A 227 6.47 14.83 1.47
N PRO A 228 7.58 14.38 2.06
CA PRO A 228 7.64 13.06 2.70
C PRO A 228 6.61 12.86 3.81
N VAL A 229 6.30 13.88 4.61
CA VAL A 229 5.31 13.79 5.70
C VAL A 229 3.89 13.63 5.17
N LEU A 230 3.50 14.43 4.17
CA LEU A 230 2.21 14.32 3.49
C LEU A 230 2.04 12.92 2.88
N TRP A 231 3.10 12.47 2.22
CA TRP A 231 3.13 11.16 1.59
C TRP A 231 2.96 10.02 2.61
N GLU A 232 3.76 10.04 3.68
CA GLU A 232 3.69 9.07 4.78
C GLU A 232 2.31 9.08 5.45
N SER A 233 1.72 10.27 5.64
CA SER A 233 0.38 10.44 6.21
C SER A 233 -0.68 9.75 5.36
N PHE A 234 -0.63 9.97 4.05
CA PHE A 234 -1.58 9.40 3.08
C PHE A 234 -1.50 7.88 3.07
N GLU A 235 -0.29 7.35 3.02
CA GLU A 235 -0.05 5.91 2.98
C GLU A 235 -0.45 5.20 4.27
N CYS A 236 -0.08 5.76 5.44
CA CYS A 236 -0.51 5.24 6.72
C CYS A 236 -2.04 5.23 6.83
N TYR A 237 -2.70 6.29 6.35
CA TYR A 237 -4.17 6.34 6.30
C TYR A 237 -4.75 5.20 5.46
N LEU A 238 -4.21 4.93 4.26
CA LEU A 238 -4.65 3.82 3.42
C LEU A 238 -4.45 2.47 4.11
N GLN A 239 -3.30 2.25 4.76
CA GLN A 239 -3.03 1.00 5.48
C GLN A 239 -4.01 0.79 6.64
N TRP A 240 -4.25 1.81 7.47
CA TRP A 240 -5.24 1.74 8.55
C TRP A 240 -6.65 1.48 8.03
N ARG A 241 -7.06 2.18 6.96
CA ARG A 241 -8.36 1.99 6.33
C ARG A 241 -8.54 0.55 5.86
N TRP A 242 -7.55 -0.01 5.18
CA TRP A 242 -7.59 -1.40 4.70
C TRP A 242 -7.61 -2.41 5.84
N LEU A 243 -6.79 -2.22 6.87
CA LEU A 243 -6.75 -3.08 8.03
C LEU A 243 -8.12 -3.15 8.74
N LEU A 244 -8.72 -1.98 9.01
CA LEU A 244 -10.03 -1.91 9.66
C LEU A 244 -11.12 -2.57 8.81
N ARG A 245 -11.10 -2.33 7.48
CA ARG A 245 -12.01 -3.01 6.54
C ARG A 245 -11.84 -4.53 6.58
N PHE A 246 -10.61 -5.03 6.70
CA PHE A 246 -10.32 -6.46 6.79
C PHE A 246 -10.84 -7.08 8.09
N TYR A 247 -10.75 -6.35 9.21
CA TYR A 247 -11.38 -6.78 10.47
C TYR A 247 -12.90 -6.82 10.40
N GLU A 248 -13.54 -5.86 9.71
CA GLU A 248 -14.98 -5.89 9.47
C GLU A 248 -15.39 -7.11 8.62
N LEU A 249 -14.61 -7.41 7.57
CA LEU A 249 -14.82 -8.56 6.70
C LEU A 249 -14.60 -9.89 7.44
N GLU A 250 -13.62 -9.95 8.33
CA GLU A 250 -13.38 -11.10 9.22
C GLU A 250 -14.60 -11.34 10.12
N ALA A 251 -15.12 -10.28 10.75
CA ALA A 251 -16.28 -10.36 11.61
C ALA A 251 -17.52 -10.82 10.83
N LYS A 252 -17.71 -10.34 9.60
CA LYS A 252 -18.80 -10.79 8.70
C LYS A 252 -18.65 -12.28 8.33
N LEU A 253 -17.45 -12.75 7.99
CA LEU A 253 -17.21 -14.16 7.64
C LEU A 253 -17.56 -15.11 8.79
N ARG A 254 -17.37 -14.68 10.04
CA ARG A 254 -17.66 -15.47 11.24
C ARG A 254 -19.15 -15.69 11.48
N GLN A 255 -20.00 -14.75 11.07
CA GLN A 255 -21.44 -14.84 11.32
C GLN A 255 -22.05 -16.01 10.53
N PRO A 256 -22.92 -16.84 11.16
CA PRO A 256 -23.69 -17.85 10.45
C PRO A 256 -24.38 -17.23 9.23
N ARG A 257 -24.55 -18.01 8.16
CA ARG A 257 -25.32 -17.51 7.01
C ARG A 257 -26.73 -17.17 7.50
N ARG A 258 -27.11 -15.90 7.50
CA ARG A 258 -28.54 -15.56 7.57
C ARG A 258 -29.18 -16.11 6.31
N GLN A 259 -30.07 -17.08 6.43
CA GLN A 259 -31.01 -17.46 5.37
C GLN A 259 -31.91 -16.24 5.07
N HIS A 260 -31.40 -15.31 4.28
CA HIS A 260 -32.24 -14.31 3.64
C HIS A 260 -32.69 -14.92 2.32
N ASP A 261 -33.67 -15.81 2.41
CA ASP A 261 -34.62 -16.21 1.37
C ASP A 261 -35.61 -17.23 1.97
N ARG A 262 -36.45 -16.77 2.91
CA ARG A 262 -37.80 -17.34 2.95
C ARG A 262 -38.50 -16.78 1.72
N PRO A 263 -38.99 -17.60 0.78
CA PRO A 263 -39.84 -17.08 -0.29
C PRO A 263 -41.00 -16.36 0.39
N LYS A 264 -41.25 -15.10 -0.01
CA LYS A 264 -42.53 -14.46 0.27
C LYS A 264 -43.59 -15.40 -0.28
N SER A 265 -44.25 -16.13 0.61
CA SER A 265 -45.49 -16.82 0.30
C SER A 265 -46.42 -15.78 -0.33
N SER A 266 -46.83 -16.09 -1.55
CA SER A 266 -47.92 -15.48 -2.29
C SER A 266 -48.97 -14.82 -1.39
N GLY A 267 -49.11 -13.51 -1.52
CA GLY A 267 -50.23 -12.74 -0.99
C GLY A 267 -50.40 -11.53 -1.89
N GLY A 268 -51.36 -11.61 -2.81
CA GLY A 268 -51.68 -10.55 -3.75
C GLY A 268 -52.20 -9.29 -3.07
N GLY A 269 -52.02 -8.15 -3.72
CA GLY A 269 -52.58 -6.88 -3.31
C GLY A 269 -51.93 -5.71 -4.03
N ALA A 270 -52.65 -5.16 -5.00
CA ALA A 270 -52.33 -3.93 -5.71
C ALA A 270 -52.31 -2.71 -4.75
N GLY A 271 -51.48 -1.71 -5.05
CA GLY A 271 -51.47 -0.45 -4.29
C GLY A 271 -50.30 0.47 -4.64
N ASP A 272 -50.65 1.53 -5.35
CA ASP A 272 -49.94 2.72 -5.84
C ASP A 272 -48.99 3.47 -4.87
N GLY A 273 -48.09 4.31 -5.43
CA GLY A 273 -47.59 5.53 -4.76
C GLY A 273 -46.10 5.66 -4.37
N THR A 274 -45.29 6.21 -5.28
CA THR A 274 -44.16 7.20 -5.09
C THR A 274 -43.36 7.27 -3.78
N VAL A 275 -42.01 7.07 -3.86
CA VAL A 275 -40.92 8.02 -3.47
C VAL A 275 -39.59 7.55 -4.12
N PRO A 276 -38.82 8.39 -4.85
CA PRO A 276 -37.46 8.04 -5.25
C PRO A 276 -36.51 8.29 -4.08
N ARG A 277 -36.04 7.22 -3.45
CA ARG A 277 -34.98 7.29 -2.44
C ARG A 277 -33.64 7.43 -3.16
N SER A 278 -32.95 8.52 -2.90
CA SER A 278 -31.60 8.84 -3.37
C SER A 278 -30.68 7.62 -3.28
N ALA A 279 -30.14 7.21 -4.43
CA ALA A 279 -29.10 6.19 -4.51
C ALA A 279 -27.82 6.74 -3.84
N SER A 280 -27.45 6.15 -2.71
CA SER A 280 -26.09 6.28 -2.17
C SER A 280 -25.10 5.60 -3.12
N PRO A 281 -23.87 6.11 -3.31
CA PRO A 281 -22.93 5.58 -4.30
C PRO A 281 -22.32 4.21 -3.97
N ASP A 282 -22.59 3.64 -2.79
CA ASP A 282 -21.91 2.44 -2.26
C ASP A 282 -22.62 1.11 -2.57
N SER A 283 -23.70 1.10 -3.35
CA SER A 283 -24.54 -0.10 -3.50
C SER A 283 -23.97 -1.21 -4.39
N SER A 284 -22.81 -1.02 -5.03
CA SER A 284 -22.18 -2.04 -5.89
C SER A 284 -21.34 -3.05 -5.12
N ASP A 285 -20.85 -2.72 -3.92
CA ASP A 285 -19.94 -3.58 -3.15
C ASP A 285 -20.69 -4.54 -2.19
N ASP A 286 -21.89 -4.18 -1.74
CA ASP A 286 -22.70 -5.02 -0.82
C ASP A 286 -23.32 -6.25 -1.50
N GLN A 287 -23.54 -6.23 -2.82
CA GLN A 287 -23.97 -7.43 -3.56
C GLN A 287 -22.86 -8.46 -3.75
N VAL A 288 -21.60 -8.10 -3.52
CA VAL A 288 -20.46 -9.00 -3.76
C VAL A 288 -20.25 -10.01 -2.63
N MET A 289 -21.03 -9.94 -1.55
CA MET A 289 -20.90 -10.82 -0.37
C MET A 289 -21.88 -12.00 -0.34
N ALA A 290 -22.72 -12.19 -1.36
CA ALA A 290 -23.38 -13.48 -1.54
C ALA A 290 -22.29 -14.54 -1.79
N VAL A 291 -22.13 -15.47 -0.84
CA VAL A 291 -21.19 -16.59 -0.93
C VAL A 291 -21.93 -17.74 -1.60
N PRO A 292 -21.64 -18.15 -2.85
CA PRO A 292 -22.12 -19.41 -3.37
C PRO A 292 -21.24 -20.54 -2.81
N ALA A 293 -21.84 -21.69 -2.53
CA ALA A 293 -21.20 -22.82 -1.87
C ALA A 293 -20.05 -23.44 -2.69
N ALA A 294 -18.98 -23.84 -2.01
CA ALA A 294 -18.37 -25.14 -2.24
C ALA A 294 -19.15 -26.14 -1.36
N ASP A 295 -19.64 -27.23 -1.96
CA ASP A 295 -20.51 -28.21 -1.32
C ASP A 295 -19.99 -28.65 0.06
N GLY A 296 -20.80 -28.43 1.09
CA GLY A 296 -20.47 -28.72 2.48
C GLY A 296 -21.55 -28.15 3.40
N ALA A 297 -22.63 -28.92 3.59
CA ALA A 297 -23.81 -28.52 4.36
C ALA A 297 -23.56 -28.42 5.89
N ASP A 298 -22.43 -28.91 6.41
CA ASP A 298 -22.22 -29.07 7.86
C ASP A 298 -21.78 -27.80 8.62
N ASP A 299 -21.32 -26.73 7.95
CA ASP A 299 -20.72 -25.55 8.59
C ASP A 299 -21.56 -24.25 8.45
N ALA A 300 -22.79 -24.35 7.92
CA ALA A 300 -23.60 -23.17 7.59
C ALA A 300 -24.10 -22.40 8.83
N ASP A 301 -24.37 -23.11 9.92
CA ASP A 301 -25.05 -22.57 11.10
C ASP A 301 -24.12 -22.30 12.30
N VAL A 302 -22.84 -22.68 12.21
CA VAL A 302 -21.89 -22.49 13.31
C VAL A 302 -21.24 -21.10 13.24
N LEU A 303 -21.31 -20.36 14.34
CA LEU A 303 -20.55 -19.13 14.56
C LEU A 303 -19.06 -19.50 14.69
N MET A 304 -18.20 -18.99 13.81
CA MET A 304 -16.77 -19.24 13.94
C MET A 304 -16.19 -18.40 15.10
N PRO A 305 -15.44 -19.02 16.03
CA PRO A 305 -14.76 -18.29 17.09
C PRO A 305 -13.75 -17.33 16.46
N SER A 306 -13.58 -16.15 17.05
CA SER A 306 -12.51 -15.24 16.60
C SER A 306 -11.16 -15.85 16.95
N VAL A 307 -10.22 -15.82 16.01
CA VAL A 307 -8.80 -16.02 16.31
C VAL A 307 -8.16 -14.81 16.98
N PHE A 308 -8.85 -13.66 16.98
CA PHE A 308 -8.39 -12.44 17.60
C PHE A 308 -9.02 -12.25 19.00
N PRO A 309 -8.24 -11.81 20.00
CA PRO A 309 -8.79 -11.39 21.28
C PRO A 309 -9.95 -10.38 21.13
N ARG A 310 -10.95 -10.43 22.03
CA ARG A 310 -12.10 -9.50 21.99
C ARG A 310 -11.69 -8.02 22.05
N TRP A 311 -10.52 -7.75 22.62
CA TRP A 311 -9.96 -6.41 22.77
C TRP A 311 -9.15 -5.94 21.57
N THR A 312 -8.93 -6.77 20.54
CA THR A 312 -8.11 -6.41 19.38
C THR A 312 -8.64 -5.17 18.66
N VAL A 313 -9.93 -5.11 18.32
CA VAL A 313 -10.50 -3.93 17.65
C VAL A 313 -10.45 -2.66 18.53
N PRO A 314 -10.85 -2.70 19.83
CA PRO A 314 -10.62 -1.58 20.74
C PRO A 314 -9.17 -1.11 20.81
N VAL A 315 -8.21 -2.04 20.94
CA VAL A 315 -6.78 -1.72 20.97
C VAL A 315 -6.33 -1.10 19.66
N LEU A 316 -6.75 -1.62 18.51
CA LEU A 316 -6.42 -1.03 17.20
C LEU A 316 -6.98 0.37 17.05
N LYS A 317 -8.21 0.64 17.51
CA LYS A 317 -8.76 2.00 17.52
C LYS A 317 -7.95 2.94 18.40
N MET A 318 -7.50 2.47 19.57
CA MET A 318 -6.59 3.24 20.44
C MET A 318 -5.25 3.50 19.73
N LEU A 319 -4.68 2.50 19.05
CA LEU A 319 -3.45 2.66 18.27
C LEU A 319 -3.64 3.63 17.10
N VAL A 320 -4.81 3.66 16.44
CA VAL A 320 -5.11 4.68 15.43
C VAL A 320 -5.08 6.07 16.07
N TRP A 321 -5.72 6.26 17.22
CA TRP A 321 -5.72 7.56 17.91
C TRP A 321 -4.33 8.00 18.39
N GLN A 322 -3.55 7.07 18.92
CA GLN A 322 -2.15 7.33 19.27
C GLN A 322 -1.32 7.71 18.03
N TRP A 323 -1.53 7.03 16.90
CA TRP A 323 -0.90 7.41 15.62
C TRP A 323 -1.35 8.80 15.15
N VAL A 324 -2.65 9.12 15.23
CA VAL A 324 -3.17 10.47 14.91
C VAL A 324 -2.51 11.54 15.79
N ALA A 325 -2.32 11.26 17.08
CA ALA A 325 -1.64 12.19 17.98
C ALA A 325 -0.16 12.38 17.61
N LEU A 326 0.56 11.30 17.28
CA LEU A 326 1.96 11.37 16.80
C LEU A 326 2.07 12.17 15.50
N MET A 327 1.17 11.90 14.54
CA MET A 327 1.10 12.66 13.29
C MET A 327 0.77 14.13 13.53
N SER A 328 -0.16 14.42 14.43
CA SER A 328 -0.49 15.80 14.79
C SER A 328 0.72 16.52 15.41
N GLY A 329 1.52 15.82 16.22
CA GLY A 329 2.79 16.33 16.73
C GLY A 329 3.81 16.63 15.63
N LEU A 330 3.95 15.72 14.65
CA LEU A 330 4.81 15.93 13.48
C LEU A 330 4.36 17.13 12.64
N TRP A 331 3.05 17.24 12.39
CA TRP A 331 2.44 18.37 11.69
C TRP A 331 2.60 19.69 12.45
N TYR A 332 2.43 19.68 13.77
CA TYR A 332 2.67 20.85 14.61
C TYR A 332 4.13 21.31 14.51
N LYS A 333 5.08 20.37 14.62
CA LYS A 333 6.51 20.65 14.49
C LYS A 333 6.83 21.25 13.12
N LEU A 334 6.25 20.69 12.06
CA LEU A 334 6.34 21.26 10.72
C LEU A 334 5.84 22.70 10.65
N VAL A 335 4.63 22.98 11.12
CA VAL A 335 4.06 24.33 11.09
C VAL A 335 4.91 25.31 11.90
N GLN A 336 5.36 24.88 13.08
CA GLN A 336 6.22 25.68 13.96
C GLN A 336 7.55 26.02 13.26
N ASP A 337 8.26 25.03 12.73
CA ASP A 337 9.57 25.24 12.13
C ASP A 337 9.47 26.00 10.80
N SER A 338 8.42 25.74 10.01
CA SER A 338 8.06 26.55 8.84
C SER A 338 7.84 28.01 9.21
N TYR A 339 7.07 28.29 10.26
CA TYR A 339 6.81 29.65 10.72
C TYR A 339 8.09 30.35 11.20
N LEU A 340 8.91 29.66 12.00
CA LEU A 340 10.18 30.20 12.48
C LEU A 340 11.16 30.48 11.34
N ALA A 341 11.25 29.56 10.37
CA ALA A 341 12.13 29.70 9.22
C ALA A 341 11.66 30.81 8.27
N TRP A 342 10.35 30.99 8.09
CA TRP A 342 9.76 32.13 7.38
C TRP A 342 10.12 33.46 8.04
N LYS A 343 9.94 33.55 9.37
CA LYS A 343 10.22 34.75 10.15
C LYS A 343 11.72 35.10 10.19
N GLY A 344 12.60 34.09 10.15
CA GLY A 344 14.05 34.26 10.24
C GLY A 344 14.79 34.40 8.91
N GLY A 345 14.12 34.33 7.75
CA GLY A 345 14.73 34.44 6.42
C GLY A 345 15.59 33.24 5.96
N ALA A 346 15.96 32.33 6.86
CA ALA A 346 16.77 31.14 6.58
C ALA A 346 16.09 30.14 5.63
N ALA A 347 14.76 30.08 5.62
CA ALA A 347 14.00 29.15 4.79
C ALA A 347 14.11 29.43 3.29
N VAL A 348 14.33 30.71 2.93
CA VAL A 348 14.52 31.13 1.53
C VAL A 348 15.84 30.58 0.98
N ALA A 349 16.90 30.51 1.81
CA ALA A 349 18.20 29.97 1.42
C ALA A 349 18.17 28.44 1.25
N ALA A 350 17.55 27.70 2.18
CA ALA A 350 17.40 26.25 2.09
C ALA A 350 16.46 25.82 0.95
N GLY A 351 15.32 26.51 0.79
CA GLY A 351 14.38 26.26 -0.32
C GLY A 351 14.99 26.56 -1.69
N LYS A 352 15.81 27.62 -1.80
CA LYS A 352 16.57 27.93 -3.02
C LYS A 352 17.59 26.84 -3.35
N MET A 353 18.30 26.31 -2.35
CA MET A 353 19.26 25.21 -2.58
C MET A 353 18.59 23.94 -3.12
N VAL A 354 17.42 23.56 -2.59
CA VAL A 354 16.66 22.40 -3.09
C VAL A 354 16.07 22.67 -4.48
N ALA A 355 15.51 23.86 -4.71
CA ALA A 355 14.98 24.25 -6.02
C ALA A 355 16.08 24.28 -7.09
N ASP A 356 17.25 24.87 -6.79
CA ASP A 356 18.39 24.92 -7.70
C ASP A 356 18.93 23.50 -8.01
N LYS A 357 18.91 22.57 -7.04
CA LYS A 357 19.23 21.15 -7.27
C LYS A 357 18.23 20.46 -8.18
N ILE A 358 16.93 20.64 -7.95
CA ILE A 358 15.89 20.05 -8.79
C ILE A 358 16.02 20.56 -10.23
N VAL A 359 16.22 21.87 -10.40
CA VAL A 359 16.41 22.48 -11.73
C VAL A 359 17.67 21.95 -12.39
N PHE A 360 18.82 21.95 -11.70
CA PHE A 360 20.08 21.45 -12.24
C PHE A 360 19.99 19.99 -12.70
N ASN A 361 19.35 19.12 -11.92
CA ASN A 361 19.23 17.69 -12.23
C ASN A 361 18.16 17.37 -13.31
N VAL A 362 17.21 18.26 -13.57
CA VAL A 362 16.19 18.08 -14.62
C VAL A 362 16.68 18.63 -15.97
N THR A 363 17.60 19.60 -15.96
CA THR A 363 18.15 20.23 -17.17
C THR A 363 19.49 19.68 -17.64
N ALA A 364 20.14 18.83 -16.83
CA ALA A 364 21.39 18.13 -17.13
C ALA A 364 21.11 16.66 -17.47
#